data_AF-I9KDB3-F1
#
_entry.id   AF-I9KDB3-F1
#
_cell.length_a   1.000
_cell.length_b   1.000
_cell.length_c   1.000
_cell.angle_alpha   90.00
_cell.angle_beta   90.00
_cell.angle_gamma   90.00
#
_symmetry.space_group_name_H-M   'P 1'
#
loop_
_entity.id
_entity.type
_entity.pdbx_description
1 polymer ?
#
loop_
_entity_poly.entity_id
_entity_poly.type
_entity_poly.pdbx_seq_one_letter_code
_entity_poly.pdbx_strand_id
1 'polypeptide(L)'
;MRGRRVSVEPEREPVLPSRRRDPYPLSPVIGPEGERACAEIVEAARDLFARRGYHDTSILAITEATGRSDTAFYQYFQSKIKLFALFYEQLGRDLVRHFRRQRVIEPGPAGLAEFRVWLEGLDEVLRRHSPVFAAWPLVADDALLPEDPSEQYLHVLAEEMRPRLALAGTGPVDTRVLAIAIISLMQWTHVVLDPRRPGVLPPESSVHATLATIIHSSLFPREAGPPGAAVPRDVDADPPPWPELLLDSSTDRGDPLGAWRETAPLGLRRRVTRRSEPTIRRILAAANQAFERGGLAGTSVDDITTEAGVAHGTFYQYWEDRYAIFATLAHQAAVDICIHLDDLLRAEDDAAILAWIDRWLDVLRQRGPTLHVWTTEVLPSTPVQRLSRQLRGHLDAVTARLLARWAPERSLDPSAAAVVLWVLIGEFPYHAWQRHPVLDRDDVRRSLALLLVGGLLGARTPLPTGGPPH
;
A
#
# COMPACT_ATOMS: atom_id res chain seq x y z
N MET A 1 26.54 18.25 -11.74
CA MET A 1 26.86 17.13 -12.65
C MET A 1 25.62 16.78 -13.44
N ARG A 2 25.68 16.76 -14.78
CA ARG A 2 24.51 16.60 -15.65
C ARG A 2 24.08 15.12 -15.60
N GLY A 3 22.97 14.83 -14.92
CA GLY A 3 22.34 13.52 -14.93
C GLY A 3 22.07 13.06 -16.36
N ARG A 4 22.51 11.85 -16.67
CA ARG A 4 22.29 11.19 -17.96
C ARG A 4 20.77 11.01 -18.12
N ARG A 5 20.12 11.84 -18.93
CA ARG A 5 18.71 11.66 -19.30
C ARG A 5 18.57 10.27 -19.93
N VAL A 6 17.80 9.39 -19.31
CA VAL A 6 17.37 8.16 -19.96
C VAL A 6 16.40 8.56 -21.07
N SER A 7 16.92 8.73 -22.29
CA SER A 7 16.09 8.66 -23.48
C SER A 7 15.53 7.24 -23.55
N VAL A 8 14.27 7.07 -23.17
CA VAL A 8 13.56 5.79 -23.35
C VAL A 8 13.29 5.64 -24.86
N GLU A 9 14.31 5.21 -25.61
CA GLU A 9 14.18 4.76 -26.99
C GLU A 9 13.19 3.58 -27.04
N PRO A 10 12.30 3.53 -28.04
CA PRO A 10 11.41 2.40 -28.22
C PRO A 10 12.22 1.19 -28.74
N GLU A 11 11.86 -0.01 -28.28
CA GLU A 11 12.17 -1.30 -28.93
C GLU A 11 13.51 -2.03 -28.67
N ARG A 12 14.19 -1.84 -27.54
CA ARG A 12 15.15 -2.88 -27.09
C ARG A 12 14.57 -3.72 -25.96
N GLU A 13 14.66 -5.04 -26.11
CA GLU A 13 14.42 -6.13 -25.15
C GLU A 13 15.03 -5.86 -23.75
N PRO A 14 14.88 -6.72 -22.72
CA PRO A 14 15.56 -6.52 -21.43
C PRO A 14 17.01 -6.07 -21.67
N VAL A 15 17.47 -5.03 -20.95
CA VAL A 15 18.87 -4.55 -21.05
C VAL A 15 19.74 -5.61 -20.38
N LEU A 16 19.90 -6.75 -21.05
CA LEU A 16 20.86 -7.76 -20.66
C LEU A 16 22.25 -7.12 -20.79
N PRO A 17 23.21 -7.50 -19.94
CA PRO A 17 24.59 -7.08 -20.10
C PRO A 17 25.01 -7.34 -21.55
N SER A 18 25.53 -6.31 -22.22
CA SER A 18 26.03 -6.43 -23.60
C SER A 18 27.53 -6.75 -23.64
N ARG A 19 28.19 -6.71 -22.48
CA ARG A 19 29.61 -7.02 -22.31
C ARG A 19 29.87 -7.87 -21.08
N ARG A 20 30.84 -8.77 -21.18
CA ARG A 20 31.36 -9.52 -20.03
C ARG A 20 32.17 -8.58 -19.13
N ARG A 21 32.15 -8.85 -17.82
CA ARG A 21 32.89 -8.08 -16.81
C ARG A 21 34.34 -8.55 -16.70
N ASP A 22 35.26 -7.63 -16.42
CA ASP A 22 36.63 -7.98 -16.04
C ASP A 22 36.62 -8.72 -14.68
N PRO A 23 37.51 -9.71 -14.44
CA PRO A 23 38.66 -10.13 -15.23
C PRO A 23 38.37 -11.36 -16.11
N TYR A 24 37.17 -11.48 -16.70
CA TYR A 24 36.79 -12.64 -17.52
C TYR A 24 36.92 -12.44 -19.06
N PRO A 25 38.00 -11.84 -19.62
CA PRO A 25 38.09 -11.62 -21.06
C PRO A 25 38.62 -12.88 -21.79
N LEU A 26 37.77 -13.44 -22.66
CA LEU A 26 38.18 -14.15 -23.88
C LEU A 26 37.59 -13.44 -25.12
N SER A 27 36.37 -12.90 -25.01
CA SER A 27 35.79 -11.88 -25.89
C SER A 27 34.90 -10.97 -25.04
N PRO A 28 35.02 -9.63 -25.14
CA PRO A 28 34.23 -8.69 -24.33
C PRO A 28 32.78 -8.56 -24.80
N VAL A 29 32.46 -8.98 -26.02
CA VAL A 29 31.09 -8.93 -26.57
C VAL A 29 30.36 -10.24 -26.25
N ILE A 30 29.13 -10.12 -25.76
CA ILE A 30 28.27 -11.28 -25.48
C ILE A 30 27.61 -11.71 -26.80
N GLY A 31 27.86 -12.95 -27.22
CA GLY A 31 27.21 -13.55 -28.39
C GLY A 31 25.88 -14.25 -28.02
N PRO A 32 25.18 -14.85 -29.00
CA PRO A 32 23.83 -15.41 -28.81
C PRO A 32 23.69 -16.47 -27.71
N GLU A 33 24.76 -17.22 -27.45
CA GLU A 33 24.81 -18.21 -26.36
C GLU A 33 24.95 -17.54 -24.98
N GLY A 34 25.72 -16.45 -24.90
CA GLY A 34 25.84 -15.66 -23.67
C GLY A 34 24.59 -14.84 -23.38
N GLU A 35 23.87 -14.38 -24.40
CA GLU A 35 22.55 -13.73 -24.26
C GLU A 35 21.53 -14.71 -23.68
N ARG A 36 21.47 -15.95 -24.21
CA ARG A 36 20.64 -17.02 -23.63
C ARG A 36 21.02 -17.33 -22.18
N ALA A 37 22.31 -17.45 -21.89
CA ALA A 37 22.77 -17.68 -20.51
C ALA A 37 22.38 -16.53 -19.57
N CYS A 38 22.48 -15.27 -20.02
CA CYS A 38 22.01 -14.12 -19.26
C CYS A 38 20.50 -14.19 -19.00
N ALA A 39 19.71 -14.47 -20.04
CA ALA A 39 18.26 -14.57 -19.94
C ALA A 39 17.82 -15.67 -18.95
N GLU A 40 18.46 -16.85 -19.01
CA GLU A 40 18.19 -17.95 -18.08
C GLU A 40 18.52 -17.57 -16.63
N ILE A 41 19.64 -16.90 -16.38
CA ILE A 41 20.01 -16.41 -15.04
C ILE A 41 19.00 -15.38 -14.52
N VAL A 42 18.58 -14.45 -15.38
CA VAL A 42 17.60 -13.41 -15.03
C VAL A 42 16.24 -14.03 -14.71
N GLU A 43 15.75 -14.97 -15.52
CA GLU A 43 14.47 -15.63 -15.27
C GLU A 43 14.52 -16.51 -14.02
N ALA A 44 15.59 -17.29 -13.80
CA ALA A 44 15.75 -18.07 -12.58
C ALA A 44 15.80 -17.18 -11.32
N ALA A 45 16.47 -16.04 -11.39
CA ALA A 45 16.51 -15.07 -10.30
C ALA A 45 15.13 -14.45 -10.04
N ARG A 46 14.37 -14.08 -11.09
CA ARG A 46 13.00 -13.56 -10.97
C ARG A 46 12.10 -14.54 -10.23
N ASP A 47 12.15 -15.80 -10.64
CA ASP A 47 11.41 -16.91 -10.08
C ASP A 47 11.74 -17.16 -8.60
N LEU A 48 13.03 -17.16 -8.27
CA LEU A 48 13.49 -17.35 -6.89
C LEU A 48 13.11 -16.17 -6.00
N PHE A 49 13.24 -14.93 -6.48
CA PHE A 49 12.77 -13.75 -5.75
C PHE A 49 11.27 -13.77 -5.51
N ALA A 50 10.47 -14.21 -6.50
CA ALA A 50 9.03 -14.36 -6.33
C ALA A 50 8.67 -15.39 -5.25
N ARG A 51 9.41 -16.52 -5.19
CA ARG A 51 9.10 -17.64 -4.29
C ARG A 51 9.66 -17.48 -2.88
N ARG A 52 10.85 -16.90 -2.75
CA ARG A 52 11.62 -16.85 -1.49
C ARG A 52 11.85 -15.42 -0.99
N GLY A 53 11.54 -14.40 -1.79
CA GLY A 53 11.95 -13.03 -1.50
C GLY A 53 13.42 -12.79 -1.85
N TYR A 54 13.82 -11.52 -1.82
CA TYR A 54 15.17 -11.12 -2.21
C TYR A 54 16.25 -11.56 -1.23
N HIS A 55 16.04 -11.42 0.09
CA HIS A 55 17.07 -11.74 1.10
C HIS A 55 17.38 -13.24 1.16
N ASP A 56 16.36 -14.10 1.13
CA ASP A 56 16.52 -15.55 1.21
C ASP A 56 16.98 -16.21 -0.10
N THR A 57 17.15 -15.42 -1.16
CA THR A 57 17.72 -15.89 -2.42
C THR A 57 19.21 -15.59 -2.48
N SER A 58 20.04 -16.63 -2.55
CA SER A 58 21.49 -16.51 -2.73
C SER A 58 21.90 -16.60 -4.20
N ILE A 59 23.10 -16.11 -4.54
CA ILE A 59 23.67 -16.29 -5.89
C ILE A 59 23.83 -17.79 -6.19
N LEU A 60 24.25 -18.57 -5.20
CA LEU A 60 24.34 -20.03 -5.29
C LEU A 60 23.01 -20.67 -5.67
N ALA A 61 21.89 -20.25 -5.06
CA ALA A 61 20.57 -20.78 -5.40
C ALA A 61 20.18 -20.48 -6.86
N ILE A 62 20.57 -19.31 -7.38
CA ILE A 62 20.32 -18.91 -8.78
C ILE A 62 21.17 -19.74 -9.75
N THR A 63 22.45 -19.96 -9.42
CA THR A 63 23.38 -20.72 -10.27
C THR A 63 23.03 -22.20 -10.27
N GLU A 64 22.66 -22.77 -9.12
CA GLU A 64 22.09 -24.12 -9.00
C GLU A 64 20.80 -24.28 -9.82
N ALA A 65 19.87 -23.33 -9.75
CA ALA A 65 18.61 -23.39 -10.49
C ALA A 65 18.79 -23.37 -12.02
N THR A 66 19.91 -22.81 -12.50
CA THR A 66 20.25 -22.77 -13.94
C THR A 66 21.24 -23.86 -14.36
N GLY A 67 21.77 -24.65 -13.41
CA GLY A 67 22.85 -25.59 -13.68
C GLY A 67 24.18 -24.92 -14.09
N ARG A 68 24.37 -23.65 -13.73
CA ARG A 68 25.54 -22.83 -14.09
C ARG A 68 26.47 -22.67 -12.89
N SER A 69 27.71 -22.27 -13.14
CA SER A 69 28.67 -21.97 -12.07
C SER A 69 28.51 -20.53 -11.57
N ASP A 70 28.91 -20.27 -10.33
CA ASP A 70 29.02 -18.91 -9.78
C ASP A 70 29.91 -18.02 -10.64
N THR A 71 30.99 -18.58 -11.20
CA THR A 71 31.84 -17.88 -12.17
C THR A 71 31.07 -17.44 -13.41
N ALA A 72 30.16 -18.27 -13.93
CA ALA A 72 29.32 -17.90 -15.08
C ALA A 72 28.33 -16.78 -14.72
N PHE A 73 27.85 -16.70 -13.47
CA PHE A 73 27.07 -15.55 -13.01
C PHE A 73 27.91 -14.27 -12.97
N TYR A 74 29.10 -14.32 -12.35
CA TYR A 74 29.95 -13.13 -12.16
C TYR A 74 30.53 -12.56 -13.46
N GLN A 75 30.57 -13.37 -14.53
CA GLN A 75 30.87 -12.91 -15.89
C GLN A 75 29.89 -11.83 -16.40
N TYR A 76 28.64 -11.87 -15.94
CA TYR A 76 27.57 -10.98 -16.41
C TYR A 76 27.15 -9.97 -15.35
N PHE A 77 27.02 -10.40 -14.09
CA PHE A 77 26.47 -9.59 -13.01
C PHE A 77 27.49 -9.41 -11.90
N GLN A 78 27.60 -8.18 -11.38
CA GLN A 78 28.49 -7.89 -10.25
C GLN A 78 28.04 -8.52 -8.95
N SER A 79 26.73 -8.64 -8.79
CA SER A 79 26.11 -9.00 -7.55
C SER A 79 24.63 -9.26 -7.81
N LYS A 80 23.99 -9.90 -6.83
CA LYS A 80 22.54 -10.06 -6.77
C LYS A 80 21.79 -8.73 -6.91
N ILE A 81 22.31 -7.65 -6.31
CA ILE A 81 21.69 -6.32 -6.39
C ILE A 81 21.78 -5.70 -7.78
N LYS A 82 22.91 -5.86 -8.49
CA LYS A 82 23.03 -5.37 -9.88
C LYS A 82 22.16 -6.15 -10.85
N LEU A 83 21.95 -7.45 -10.61
CA LEU A 83 20.95 -8.22 -11.32
C LEU A 83 19.54 -7.68 -11.01
N PHE A 84 19.21 -7.48 -9.73
CA PHE A 84 17.90 -6.99 -9.32
C PHE A 84 17.55 -5.61 -9.89
N ALA A 85 18.54 -4.72 -10.01
CA ALA A 85 18.37 -3.41 -10.65
C ALA A 85 17.85 -3.49 -12.10
N LEU A 86 18.13 -4.58 -12.83
CA LEU A 86 17.59 -4.80 -14.18
C LEU A 86 16.07 -5.00 -14.17
N PHE A 87 15.53 -5.64 -13.13
CA PHE A 87 14.08 -5.79 -13.01
C PHE A 87 13.40 -4.46 -12.78
N TYR A 88 14.03 -3.57 -11.99
CA TYR A 88 13.53 -2.22 -11.77
C TYR A 88 13.55 -1.39 -13.06
N GLU A 89 14.65 -1.45 -13.83
CA GLU A 89 14.75 -0.79 -15.13
C GLU A 89 13.69 -1.31 -16.12
N GLN A 90 13.44 -2.62 -16.12
CA GLN A 90 12.41 -3.24 -16.94
C GLN A 90 11.00 -2.77 -16.53
N LEU A 91 10.71 -2.75 -15.23
CA LEU A 91 9.46 -2.22 -14.68
C LEU A 91 9.23 -0.77 -15.12
N GLY A 92 10.23 0.11 -14.92
CA GLY A 92 10.13 1.52 -15.31
C GLY A 92 9.82 1.69 -16.79
N ARG A 93 10.49 0.94 -17.68
CA ARG A 93 10.21 0.97 -19.13
C ARG A 93 8.82 0.44 -19.48
N ASP A 94 8.37 -0.64 -18.84
CA ASP A 94 7.06 -1.21 -19.09
C ASP A 94 5.93 -0.28 -18.61
N LEU A 95 6.11 0.37 -17.45
CA LEU A 95 5.20 1.40 -16.96
C LEU A 95 5.13 2.59 -17.92
N VAL A 96 6.28 3.13 -18.37
CA VAL A 96 6.30 4.24 -19.34
C VAL A 96 5.60 3.85 -20.63
N ARG A 97 5.84 2.64 -21.16
CA ARG A 97 5.16 2.13 -22.34
C ARG A 97 3.64 2.02 -22.12
N HIS A 98 3.23 1.54 -20.95
CA HIS A 98 1.83 1.37 -20.60
C HIS A 98 1.11 2.72 -20.48
N PHE A 99 1.69 3.68 -19.75
CA PHE A 99 1.16 5.04 -19.64
C PHE A 99 1.11 5.72 -21.02
N ARG A 100 2.10 5.48 -21.88
CA ARG A 100 2.13 6.02 -23.25
C ARG A 100 0.95 5.58 -24.12
N ARG A 101 0.46 4.36 -23.92
CA ARG A 101 -0.67 3.80 -24.69
C ARG A 101 -2.00 4.46 -24.33
N GLN A 102 -2.09 5.06 -23.15
CA GLN A 102 -3.31 5.76 -22.76
C GLN A 102 -3.52 6.98 -23.64
N ARG A 103 -4.74 7.09 -24.18
CA ARG A 103 -5.19 8.29 -24.88
C ARG A 103 -5.53 9.38 -23.85
N VAL A 104 -5.90 10.56 -24.34
CA VAL A 104 -6.50 11.58 -23.48
C VAL A 104 -7.68 10.94 -22.75
N ILE A 105 -7.70 11.06 -21.42
CA ILE A 105 -8.80 10.52 -20.61
C ILE A 105 -10.01 11.41 -20.86
N GLU A 106 -11.05 10.84 -21.45
CA GLU A 106 -12.28 11.57 -21.78
C GLU A 106 -13.30 11.46 -20.64
N PRO A 107 -14.15 12.48 -20.42
CA PRO A 107 -15.27 12.38 -19.50
C PRO A 107 -16.35 11.40 -20.01
N GLY A 108 -17.24 10.99 -19.10
CA GLY A 108 -18.41 10.18 -19.43
C GLY A 108 -18.15 8.66 -19.53
N PRO A 109 -19.18 7.87 -19.86
CA PRO A 109 -19.14 6.40 -19.74
C PRO A 109 -18.14 5.71 -20.67
N ALA A 110 -17.93 6.24 -21.88
CA ALA A 110 -16.97 5.69 -22.83
C ALA A 110 -15.53 5.86 -22.33
N GLY A 111 -15.17 7.07 -21.90
CA GLY A 111 -13.86 7.33 -21.31
C GLY A 111 -13.60 6.53 -20.03
N LEU A 112 -14.62 6.33 -19.19
CA LEU A 112 -14.54 5.43 -18.03
C LEU A 112 -14.25 3.98 -18.45
N ALA A 113 -14.95 3.47 -19.47
CA ALA A 113 -14.75 2.11 -19.95
C ALA A 113 -13.34 1.91 -20.53
N GLU A 114 -12.84 2.87 -21.31
CA GLU A 114 -11.46 2.86 -21.81
C GLU A 114 -10.44 2.92 -20.67
N PHE A 115 -10.66 3.80 -19.69
CA PHE A 115 -9.78 3.93 -18.53
C PHE A 115 -9.75 2.66 -17.68
N ARG A 116 -10.87 1.94 -17.54
CA ARG A 116 -10.91 0.63 -16.88
C ARG A 116 -10.02 -0.40 -17.59
N VAL A 117 -10.13 -0.51 -18.92
CA VAL A 117 -9.28 -1.42 -19.70
C VAL A 117 -7.80 -1.04 -19.56
N TRP A 118 -7.50 0.25 -19.48
CA TRP A 118 -6.15 0.72 -19.20
C TRP A 118 -5.66 0.26 -17.82
N LEU A 119 -6.44 0.44 -16.75
CA LEU A 119 -6.07 -0.04 -15.41
C LEU A 119 -5.87 -1.56 -15.35
N GLU A 120 -6.69 -2.34 -16.06
CA GLU A 120 -6.51 -3.80 -16.18
C GLU A 120 -5.15 -4.14 -16.83
N GLY A 121 -4.72 -3.35 -17.83
CA GLY A 121 -3.40 -3.49 -18.42
C GLY A 121 -2.26 -3.04 -17.49
N LEU A 122 -2.49 -2.06 -16.62
CA LEU A 122 -1.53 -1.63 -15.61
C LEU A 122 -1.32 -2.75 -14.58
N ASP A 123 -2.42 -3.38 -14.17
CA ASP A 123 -2.43 -4.51 -13.26
C ASP A 123 -1.55 -5.66 -13.75
N GLU A 124 -1.68 -6.01 -15.04
CA GLU A 124 -0.83 -7.00 -15.70
C GLU A 124 0.66 -6.64 -15.68
N VAL A 125 1.00 -5.37 -15.89
CA VAL A 125 2.38 -4.89 -15.82
C VAL A 125 2.92 -5.03 -14.39
N LEU A 126 2.16 -4.59 -13.39
CA LEU A 126 2.58 -4.65 -11.99
C LEU A 126 2.74 -6.09 -11.52
N ARG A 127 1.83 -7.00 -11.89
CA ARG A 127 1.88 -8.41 -11.49
C ARG A 127 3.11 -9.13 -12.04
N ARG A 128 3.47 -8.87 -13.29
CA ARG A 128 4.69 -9.41 -13.92
C ARG A 128 5.97 -9.02 -13.18
N HIS A 129 5.95 -7.87 -12.52
CA HIS A 129 7.08 -7.30 -11.79
C HIS A 129 6.90 -7.34 -10.26
N SER A 130 5.92 -8.08 -9.75
CA SER A 130 5.60 -8.20 -8.31
C SER A 130 6.83 -8.44 -7.40
N PRO A 131 7.82 -9.30 -7.76
CA PRO A 131 9.02 -9.50 -6.92
C PRO A 131 9.85 -8.23 -6.70
N VAL A 132 9.80 -7.27 -7.64
CA VAL A 132 10.50 -5.98 -7.53
C VAL A 132 9.89 -5.18 -6.39
N PHE A 133 8.56 -5.09 -6.32
CA PHE A 133 7.85 -4.29 -5.33
C PHE A 133 7.99 -4.84 -3.91
N ALA A 134 7.97 -6.16 -3.75
CA ALA A 134 8.13 -6.80 -2.43
C ALA A 134 9.55 -6.61 -1.85
N ALA A 135 10.57 -6.56 -2.73
CA ALA A 135 11.96 -6.48 -2.31
C ALA A 135 12.55 -5.06 -2.33
N TRP A 136 12.02 -4.14 -3.14
CA TRP A 136 12.56 -2.78 -3.31
C TRP A 136 12.71 -2.00 -1.99
N PRO A 137 11.69 -1.94 -1.11
CA PRO A 137 11.82 -1.37 0.24
C PRO A 137 13.07 -1.79 1.00
N LEU A 138 13.38 -3.08 0.95
CA LEU A 138 14.45 -3.70 1.73
C LEU A 138 15.83 -3.52 1.08
N VAL A 139 15.85 -3.21 -0.21
CA VAL A 139 17.07 -2.95 -1.01
C VAL A 139 17.41 -1.47 -1.03
N ALA A 140 16.42 -0.58 -0.93
CA ALA A 140 16.56 0.87 -0.98
C ALA A 140 17.06 1.49 0.34
N ASP A 141 16.74 0.89 1.49
CA ASP A 141 17.26 1.31 2.80
C ASP A 141 18.77 1.06 2.96
N ASP A 142 19.37 0.26 2.08
CA ASP A 142 20.78 -0.07 2.10
C ASP A 142 21.55 0.87 1.15
N ALA A 143 22.70 1.38 1.56
CA ALA A 143 23.57 2.30 0.81
C ALA A 143 24.18 1.68 -0.50
N LEU A 144 23.59 0.59 -0.98
CA LEU A 144 24.04 -0.26 -2.07
C LEU A 144 23.61 0.24 -3.47
N LEU A 145 22.67 1.18 -3.56
CA LEU A 145 22.30 1.89 -4.79
C LEU A 145 22.50 3.41 -4.64
N PRO A 146 23.66 3.96 -5.05
CA PRO A 146 23.97 5.39 -4.90
C PRO A 146 23.06 6.35 -5.69
N GLU A 147 22.36 5.85 -6.69
CA GLU A 147 21.37 6.60 -7.48
C GLU A 147 20.07 5.81 -7.44
N ASP A 148 18.99 6.42 -6.92
CA ASP A 148 17.65 5.85 -7.02
C ASP A 148 17.07 6.16 -8.42
N PRO A 149 16.96 5.18 -9.33
CA PRO A 149 16.39 5.40 -10.65
C PRO A 149 14.88 5.69 -10.61
N SER A 150 14.21 5.48 -9.48
CA SER A 150 12.76 5.68 -9.32
C SER A 150 12.33 7.09 -9.70
N GLU A 151 13.04 8.10 -9.21
CA GLU A 151 12.70 9.51 -9.42
C GLU A 151 12.72 9.89 -10.91
N GLN A 152 13.63 9.30 -11.69
CA GLN A 152 13.68 9.56 -13.13
C GLN A 152 12.46 8.96 -13.85
N TYR A 153 12.07 7.73 -13.50
CA TYR A 153 10.90 7.09 -14.09
C TYR A 153 9.60 7.78 -13.65
N LEU A 154 9.47 8.13 -12.38
CA LEU A 154 8.33 8.89 -11.84
C LEU A 154 8.18 10.23 -12.55
N HIS A 155 9.29 10.95 -12.81
CA HIS A 155 9.26 12.18 -13.58
C HIS A 155 8.77 11.96 -15.02
N VAL A 156 9.28 10.93 -15.72
CA VAL A 156 8.81 10.59 -17.08
C VAL A 156 7.32 10.23 -17.07
N LEU A 157 6.87 9.43 -16.10
CA LEU A 157 5.45 9.06 -15.97
C LEU A 157 4.57 10.29 -15.73
N ALA A 158 5.02 11.25 -14.92
CA ALA A 158 4.31 12.49 -14.68
C ALA A 158 4.16 13.34 -15.96
N GLU A 159 5.22 13.43 -16.76
CA GLU A 159 5.20 14.14 -18.04
C GLU A 159 4.36 13.43 -19.09
N GLU A 160 4.36 12.10 -19.12
CA GLU A 160 3.43 11.35 -19.95
C GLU A 160 1.99 11.56 -19.48
N MET A 161 1.71 11.59 -18.18
CA MET A 161 0.33 11.72 -17.72
C MET A 161 -0.27 13.12 -17.94
N ARG A 162 0.57 14.17 -17.99
CA ARG A 162 0.16 15.56 -18.22
C ARG A 162 -0.75 15.77 -19.45
N PRO A 163 -0.36 15.42 -20.69
CA PRO A 163 -1.24 15.57 -21.86
C PRO A 163 -2.48 14.67 -21.80
N ARG A 164 -2.42 13.54 -21.07
CA ARG A 164 -3.55 12.60 -20.96
C ARG A 164 -4.63 13.11 -20.02
N LEU A 165 -4.25 13.93 -19.06
CA LEU A 165 -5.14 14.61 -18.12
C LEU A 165 -5.55 16.01 -18.58
N ALA A 166 -5.36 16.37 -19.86
CA ALA A 166 -5.65 17.72 -20.36
C ALA A 166 -7.11 18.17 -20.15
N LEU A 167 -8.05 17.23 -19.99
CA LEU A 167 -9.47 17.49 -19.72
C LEU A 167 -9.86 17.32 -18.25
N ALA A 168 -8.95 16.84 -17.39
CA ALA A 168 -9.24 16.48 -16.02
C ALA A 168 -9.17 17.69 -15.06
N GLY A 169 -10.11 17.76 -14.13
CA GLY A 169 -10.09 18.67 -12.99
C GLY A 169 -9.33 18.08 -11.81
N THR A 170 -8.00 18.00 -11.90
CA THR A 170 -7.16 17.44 -10.81
C THR A 170 -7.07 18.32 -9.57
N GLY A 171 -7.64 19.54 -9.63
CA GLY A 171 -7.55 20.52 -8.55
C GLY A 171 -6.08 20.85 -8.22
N PRO A 172 -5.66 20.79 -6.94
CA PRO A 172 -4.29 21.07 -6.54
C PRO A 172 -3.33 19.88 -6.66
N VAL A 173 -3.79 18.73 -7.16
CA VAL A 173 -2.95 17.52 -7.29
C VAL A 173 -2.20 17.56 -8.62
N ASP A 174 -0.88 17.52 -8.57
CA ASP A 174 -0.04 17.45 -9.76
C ASP A 174 -0.02 16.04 -10.38
N THR A 175 0.49 15.93 -11.60
CA THR A 175 0.51 14.66 -12.34
C THR A 175 1.50 13.63 -11.78
N ARG A 176 2.56 14.04 -11.09
CA ARG A 176 3.49 13.12 -10.43
C ARG A 176 2.83 12.46 -9.24
N VAL A 177 2.21 13.26 -8.38
CA VAL A 177 1.49 12.81 -7.19
C VAL A 177 0.38 11.84 -7.58
N LEU A 178 -0.41 12.18 -8.60
CA LEU A 178 -1.47 11.31 -9.09
C LEU A 178 -0.93 10.00 -9.70
N ALA A 179 0.21 10.02 -10.40
CA ALA A 179 0.80 8.81 -10.97
C ALA A 179 1.23 7.85 -9.86
N ILE A 180 1.87 8.38 -8.81
CA ILE A 180 2.25 7.61 -7.62
C ILE A 180 1.01 7.05 -6.94
N ALA A 181 -0.06 7.84 -6.80
CA ALA A 181 -1.30 7.36 -6.20
C ALA A 181 -1.93 6.22 -7.01
N ILE A 182 -2.06 6.34 -8.34
CA ILE A 182 -2.62 5.29 -9.20
C ILE A 182 -1.80 4.00 -9.11
N ILE A 183 -0.47 4.10 -9.23
CA ILE A 183 0.43 2.93 -9.13
C ILE A 183 0.32 2.29 -7.74
N SER A 184 0.32 3.10 -6.69
CA SER A 184 0.20 2.61 -5.31
C SER A 184 -1.13 1.90 -5.09
N LEU A 185 -2.24 2.49 -5.52
CA LEU A 185 -3.56 1.90 -5.38
C LEU A 185 -3.66 0.54 -6.08
N MET A 186 -3.13 0.43 -7.30
CA MET A 186 -3.11 -0.83 -8.05
C MET A 186 -2.19 -1.88 -7.40
N GLN A 187 -1.00 -1.47 -6.95
CA GLN A 187 -0.06 -2.38 -6.32
C GLN A 187 -0.63 -2.98 -5.02
N TRP A 188 -1.20 -2.15 -4.16
CA TRP A 188 -1.66 -2.58 -2.84
C TRP A 188 -2.97 -3.38 -2.89
N THR A 189 -3.75 -3.30 -3.97
CA THR A 189 -4.88 -4.20 -4.15
C THR A 189 -4.46 -5.67 -4.24
N HIS A 190 -3.34 -6.01 -4.89
CA HIS A 190 -2.86 -7.41 -4.92
C HIS A 190 -2.50 -7.94 -3.55
N VAL A 191 -1.89 -7.10 -2.71
CA VAL A 191 -1.49 -7.48 -1.36
C VAL A 191 -2.71 -7.72 -0.47
N VAL A 192 -3.72 -6.85 -0.57
CA VAL A 192 -4.96 -6.99 0.20
C VAL A 192 -5.77 -8.19 -0.27
N LEU A 193 -5.74 -8.51 -1.57
CA LEU A 193 -6.44 -9.64 -2.18
C LEU A 193 -5.62 -10.94 -2.20
N ASP A 194 -4.59 -11.10 -1.36
CA ASP A 194 -3.79 -12.33 -1.32
C ASP A 194 -4.70 -13.57 -1.07
N PRO A 195 -4.78 -14.53 -2.02
CA PRO A 195 -5.65 -15.71 -1.92
C PRO A 195 -5.34 -16.62 -0.73
N ARG A 196 -4.16 -16.49 -0.12
CA ARG A 196 -3.78 -17.21 1.11
C ARG A 196 -4.55 -16.71 2.33
N ARG A 197 -5.27 -15.59 2.22
CA ARG A 197 -6.04 -15.02 3.33
C ARG A 197 -7.39 -15.67 3.48
N PRO A 198 -7.82 -15.93 4.73
CA PRO A 198 -9.15 -16.45 5.00
C PRO A 198 -10.22 -15.36 4.71
N GLY A 199 -11.17 -15.66 3.82
CA GLY A 199 -12.31 -14.80 3.52
C GLY A 199 -12.84 -15.00 2.10
N VAL A 200 -14.01 -14.43 1.80
CA VAL A 200 -14.50 -14.31 0.43
C VAL A 200 -13.92 -13.02 -0.14
N LEU A 201 -13.06 -13.14 -1.15
CA LEU A 201 -12.48 -12.00 -1.84
C LEU A 201 -13.41 -11.54 -2.98
N PRO A 202 -13.55 -10.23 -3.23
CA PRO A 202 -14.27 -9.75 -4.40
C PRO A 202 -13.54 -10.15 -5.69
N PRO A 203 -14.24 -10.31 -6.82
CA PRO A 203 -13.59 -10.51 -8.12
C PRO A 203 -12.63 -9.36 -8.44
N GLU A 204 -11.46 -9.66 -9.00
CA GLU A 204 -10.47 -8.64 -9.41
C GLU A 204 -11.09 -7.61 -10.38
N SER A 205 -11.93 -8.05 -11.30
CA SER A 205 -12.65 -7.18 -12.23
C SER A 205 -13.55 -6.16 -11.53
N SER A 206 -14.15 -6.52 -10.39
CA SER A 206 -14.95 -5.60 -9.57
C SER A 206 -14.07 -4.56 -8.86
N VAL A 207 -12.87 -4.95 -8.45
CA VAL A 207 -11.87 -4.03 -7.86
C VAL A 207 -11.34 -3.05 -8.90
N HIS A 208 -10.98 -3.53 -10.09
CA HIS A 208 -10.59 -2.66 -11.22
C HIS A 208 -11.71 -1.71 -11.63
N ALA A 209 -12.96 -2.20 -11.73
CA ALA A 209 -14.11 -1.36 -12.04
C ALA A 209 -14.33 -0.26 -10.97
N THR A 210 -14.12 -0.60 -9.69
CA THR A 210 -14.27 0.35 -8.59
C THR A 210 -13.17 1.41 -8.61
N LEU A 211 -11.91 1.02 -8.78
CA LEU A 211 -10.78 1.94 -8.91
C LEU A 211 -10.92 2.85 -10.13
N ALA A 212 -11.31 2.30 -11.28
CA ALA A 212 -11.60 3.07 -12.49
C ALA A 212 -12.67 4.13 -12.20
N THR A 213 -13.77 3.73 -11.55
CA THR A 213 -14.88 4.64 -11.23
C THR A 213 -14.45 5.75 -10.28
N ILE A 214 -13.69 5.42 -9.23
CA ILE A 214 -13.23 6.38 -8.21
C ILE A 214 -12.26 7.39 -8.84
N ILE A 215 -11.21 6.90 -9.51
CA ILE A 215 -10.19 7.75 -10.12
C ILE A 215 -10.85 8.60 -11.22
N HIS A 216 -11.61 8.01 -12.14
CA HIS A 216 -12.27 8.76 -13.22
C HIS A 216 -13.26 9.81 -12.69
N SER A 217 -14.08 9.46 -11.70
CA SER A 217 -15.00 10.43 -11.07
C SER A 217 -14.27 11.59 -10.39
N SER A 218 -13.09 11.32 -9.80
CA SER A 218 -12.28 12.37 -9.19
C SER A 218 -11.70 13.35 -10.21
N LEU A 219 -11.43 12.88 -11.44
CA LEU A 219 -10.88 13.67 -12.52
C LEU A 219 -11.95 14.45 -13.29
N PHE A 220 -13.18 13.93 -13.34
CA PHE A 220 -14.31 14.55 -14.02
C PHE A 220 -15.48 14.70 -13.05
N PRO A 221 -15.35 15.61 -12.06
CA PRO A 221 -16.46 15.89 -11.15
C PRO A 221 -17.68 16.32 -11.97
N ARG A 222 -18.86 15.83 -11.60
CA ARG A 222 -20.10 16.26 -12.26
C ARG A 222 -20.28 17.75 -12.02
N GLU A 223 -20.78 18.48 -13.02
CA GLU A 223 -21.32 19.81 -12.77
C GLU A 223 -22.32 19.70 -11.63
N ALA A 224 -22.15 20.52 -10.59
CA ALA A 224 -23.07 20.56 -9.48
C ALA A 224 -24.46 20.91 -10.04
N GLY A 225 -25.31 19.90 -10.18
CA GLY A 225 -26.73 20.14 -10.43
C GLY A 225 -27.29 21.01 -9.30
N PRO A 226 -28.41 21.72 -9.52
CA PRO A 226 -29.07 22.44 -8.44
C PRO A 226 -29.22 21.49 -7.26
N PRO A 227 -28.91 21.90 -6.01
CA PRO A 227 -28.82 21.01 -4.86
C PRO A 227 -30.06 20.11 -4.84
N GLY A 228 -29.88 18.87 -5.28
CA GLY A 228 -30.96 17.91 -5.37
C GLY A 228 -31.56 17.78 -3.98
N ALA A 229 -32.89 17.82 -3.89
CA ALA A 229 -33.61 17.70 -2.64
C ALA A 229 -32.94 16.63 -1.79
N ALA A 230 -32.42 17.03 -0.63
CA ALA A 230 -31.68 16.16 0.26
C ALA A 230 -32.50 14.88 0.43
N VAL A 231 -31.98 13.77 -0.10
CA VAL A 231 -32.56 12.44 0.13
C VAL A 231 -32.70 12.30 1.65
N PRO A 232 -33.85 11.83 2.16
CA PRO A 232 -34.13 11.80 3.59
C PRO A 232 -32.92 11.29 4.36
N ARG A 233 -32.46 12.16 5.27
CA ARG A 233 -31.33 11.95 6.15
C ARG A 233 -31.66 10.78 7.07
N ASP A 234 -31.27 9.56 6.70
CA ASP A 234 -31.10 8.47 7.66
C ASP A 234 -29.75 8.61 8.38
N VAL A 235 -29.46 9.86 8.79
CA VAL A 235 -28.22 10.28 9.48
C VAL A 235 -28.26 9.82 10.94
N ASP A 236 -29.42 9.39 11.42
CA ASP A 236 -29.65 8.88 12.78
C ASP A 236 -29.48 7.36 12.91
N ALA A 237 -29.12 6.65 11.83
CA ALA A 237 -28.76 5.24 11.99
C ALA A 237 -27.47 5.17 12.83
N ASP A 238 -27.54 4.58 14.02
CA ASP A 238 -26.37 4.31 14.88
C ASP A 238 -25.23 3.70 14.06
N PRO A 239 -23.95 4.01 14.35
CA PRO A 239 -22.83 3.34 13.69
C PRO A 239 -23.02 1.82 13.72
N PRO A 240 -22.49 1.08 12.73
CA PRO A 240 -22.57 -0.38 12.80
C PRO A 240 -22.01 -0.83 14.16
N PRO A 241 -22.63 -1.83 14.79
CA PRO A 241 -22.20 -2.27 16.11
C PRO A 241 -20.73 -2.67 16.04
N TRP A 242 -19.95 -2.22 17.01
CA TRP A 242 -18.53 -2.55 17.03
C TRP A 242 -18.35 -4.06 17.09
N PRO A 243 -17.29 -4.60 16.48
CA PRO A 243 -16.85 -5.96 16.65
C PRO A 243 -16.94 -6.46 18.10
N GLU A 244 -17.59 -7.61 18.32
CA GLU A 244 -17.80 -8.20 19.66
C GLU A 244 -16.50 -8.52 20.42
N LEU A 245 -15.32 -8.64 19.76
CA LEU A 245 -14.05 -8.77 20.48
C LEU A 245 -13.49 -7.43 21.00
N LEU A 246 -14.04 -6.30 20.53
CA LEU A 246 -13.69 -4.95 20.99
C LEU A 246 -14.58 -4.47 22.15
N LEU A 247 -15.75 -5.09 22.35
CA LEU A 247 -16.67 -4.80 23.43
C LEU A 247 -16.79 -6.05 24.30
N ASP A 248 -16.41 -6.00 25.59
CA ASP A 248 -16.78 -7.10 26.47
C ASP A 248 -18.31 -7.25 26.51
N SER A 249 -18.77 -8.49 26.51
CA SER A 249 -20.18 -8.92 26.55
C SER A 249 -20.99 -8.38 27.74
N SER A 250 -20.37 -7.63 28.64
CA SER A 250 -20.96 -7.04 29.84
C SER A 250 -21.29 -5.55 29.74
N THR A 251 -20.83 -4.84 28.70
CA THR A 251 -21.00 -3.38 28.62
C THR A 251 -22.33 -2.99 27.99
N ASP A 252 -23.16 -2.31 28.78
CA ASP A 252 -24.38 -1.64 28.34
C ASP A 252 -24.10 -0.76 27.11
N ARG A 253 -24.99 -0.79 26.11
CA ARG A 253 -24.75 -0.32 24.72
C ARG A 253 -24.54 1.21 24.59
N GLY A 254 -24.37 1.94 25.69
CA GLY A 254 -24.37 3.39 25.74
C GLY A 254 -23.04 4.09 25.50
N ASP A 255 -21.89 3.43 25.73
CA ASP A 255 -20.56 4.06 25.52
C ASP A 255 -19.48 3.05 25.07
N PRO A 256 -19.25 2.89 23.76
CA PRO A 256 -18.17 2.07 23.22
C PRO A 256 -16.79 2.54 23.68
N LEU A 257 -16.64 3.84 24.01
CA LEU A 257 -15.39 4.40 24.50
C LEU A 257 -15.12 4.05 25.98
N GLY A 258 -16.16 3.82 26.76
CA GLY A 258 -16.06 3.31 28.13
C GLY A 258 -15.59 1.86 28.17
N ALA A 259 -16.22 1.01 27.33
CA ALA A 259 -15.95 -0.42 27.27
C ALA A 259 -14.48 -0.76 26.93
N TRP A 260 -13.84 -0.04 26.00
CA TRP A 260 -12.42 -0.32 25.67
C TRP A 260 -11.44 0.05 26.79
N ARG A 261 -11.73 1.08 27.60
CA ARG A 261 -10.85 1.44 28.74
C ARG A 261 -10.81 0.33 29.77
N GLU A 262 -11.87 -0.48 29.82
CA GLU A 262 -12.06 -1.55 30.78
C GLU A 262 -11.60 -2.91 30.23
N THR A 263 -11.64 -3.10 28.91
CA THR A 263 -11.24 -4.34 28.24
C THR A 263 -9.71 -4.47 28.17
N ALA A 264 -9.17 -5.60 28.59
CA ALA A 264 -7.73 -5.86 28.48
C ALA A 264 -7.34 -6.10 27.00
N PRO A 265 -6.28 -5.46 26.48
CA PRO A 265 -5.81 -5.72 25.12
C PRO A 265 -5.48 -7.21 24.90
N LEU A 266 -5.76 -7.72 23.70
CA LEU A 266 -5.44 -9.11 23.34
C LEU A 266 -3.95 -9.43 23.55
N GLY A 267 -3.67 -10.65 24.00
CA GLY A 267 -2.30 -11.15 24.19
C GLY A 267 -1.59 -10.65 25.46
N LEU A 268 -2.16 -9.68 26.19
CA LEU A 268 -1.60 -9.20 27.44
C LEU A 268 -1.95 -10.15 28.60
N ARG A 269 -0.93 -10.69 29.28
CA ARG A 269 -1.07 -11.67 30.38
C ARG A 269 -1.51 -11.05 31.71
N ARG A 270 -1.30 -9.75 31.90
CA ARG A 270 -1.55 -9.04 33.16
C ARG A 270 -2.19 -7.69 32.91
N ARG A 271 -3.14 -7.30 33.77
CA ARG A 271 -3.74 -5.96 33.72
C ARG A 271 -2.69 -4.85 33.83
N VAL A 272 -2.81 -3.85 32.97
CA VAL A 272 -1.97 -2.65 33.01
C VAL A 272 -2.27 -1.87 34.29
N THR A 273 -1.22 -1.52 35.05
CA THR A 273 -1.29 -0.65 36.22
C THR A 273 -0.61 0.68 35.91
N ARG A 274 -0.93 1.76 36.63
CA ARG A 274 -0.25 3.05 36.48
C ARG A 274 1.29 2.95 36.58
N ARG A 275 1.79 1.99 37.38
CA ARG A 275 3.23 1.75 37.55
C ARG A 275 3.85 0.99 36.36
N SER A 276 3.13 0.05 35.76
CA SER A 276 3.63 -0.76 34.65
C SER A 276 3.43 -0.12 33.28
N GLU A 277 2.54 0.86 33.18
CA GLU A 277 2.15 1.52 31.95
C GLU A 277 3.32 2.12 31.15
N PRO A 278 4.28 2.87 31.73
CA PRO A 278 5.41 3.41 30.98
C PRO A 278 6.28 2.31 30.36
N THR A 279 6.51 1.22 31.11
CA THR A 279 7.29 0.07 30.63
C THR A 279 6.58 -0.64 29.48
N ILE A 280 5.27 -0.87 29.60
CA ILE A 280 4.45 -1.49 28.55
C ILE A 280 4.47 -0.64 27.28
N ARG A 281 4.27 0.68 27.39
CA ARG A 281 4.32 1.60 26.24
C ARG A 281 5.69 1.55 25.55
N ARG A 282 6.78 1.51 26.31
CA ARG A 282 8.13 1.42 25.75
C ARG A 282 8.36 0.11 24.99
N ILE A 283 7.91 -1.02 25.54
CA ILE A 283 8.03 -2.33 24.88
C ILE A 283 7.17 -2.38 23.61
N LEU A 284 5.95 -1.84 23.64
CA LEU A 284 5.08 -1.77 22.46
C LEU A 284 5.67 -0.89 21.34
N ALA A 285 6.26 0.27 21.69
CA ALA A 285 6.93 1.13 20.72
C ALA A 285 8.14 0.45 20.07
N ALA A 286 8.98 -0.22 20.88
CA ALA A 286 10.11 -1.00 20.41
C ALA A 286 9.68 -2.16 19.50
N ALA A 287 8.61 -2.87 19.87
CA ALA A 287 8.04 -3.93 19.05
C ALA A 287 7.55 -3.41 17.69
N ASN A 288 6.88 -2.26 17.66
CA ASN A 288 6.40 -1.64 16.42
C ASN A 288 7.58 -1.32 15.47
N GLN A 289 8.67 -0.74 15.99
CA GLN A 289 9.88 -0.46 15.21
C GLN A 289 10.60 -1.72 14.73
N ALA A 290 10.69 -2.74 15.58
CA ALA A 290 11.30 -4.01 15.20
C ALA A 290 10.51 -4.69 14.07
N PHE A 291 9.17 -4.74 14.19
CA PHE A 291 8.28 -5.30 13.16
C PHE A 291 8.29 -4.48 11.87
N GLU A 292 8.45 -3.16 11.94
CA GLU A 292 8.59 -2.32 10.75
C GLU A 292 9.81 -2.72 9.91
N ARG A 293 10.94 -3.01 10.56
CA ARG A 293 12.20 -3.38 9.91
C ARG A 293 12.21 -4.83 9.42
N GLY A 294 11.80 -5.76 10.28
CA GLY A 294 11.98 -7.20 10.07
C GLY A 294 10.72 -7.99 9.74
N GLY A 295 9.55 -7.34 9.71
CA GLY A 295 8.27 -8.03 9.79
C GLY A 295 8.11 -8.79 11.10
N LEU A 296 7.01 -9.53 11.26
CA LEU A 296 6.76 -10.38 12.42
C LEU A 296 7.62 -11.66 12.36
N ALA A 297 7.77 -12.25 11.17
CA ALA A 297 8.57 -13.47 11.00
C ALA A 297 10.06 -13.25 11.32
N GLY A 298 10.63 -12.12 10.90
CA GLY A 298 12.05 -11.77 11.07
C GLY A 298 12.41 -11.12 12.42
N THR A 299 11.42 -10.83 13.27
CA THR A 299 11.66 -10.18 14.58
C THR A 299 11.65 -11.19 15.72
N SER A 300 12.69 -11.19 16.57
CA SER A 300 12.77 -11.97 17.79
C SER A 300 12.36 -11.17 19.04
N VAL A 301 12.09 -11.86 20.16
CA VAL A 301 11.83 -11.21 21.45
C VAL A 301 13.10 -10.49 21.97
N ASP A 302 14.28 -11.02 21.66
CA ASP A 302 15.55 -10.39 22.01
C ASP A 302 15.71 -9.04 21.30
N ASP A 303 15.35 -8.94 20.01
CA ASP A 303 15.36 -7.68 19.27
C ASP A 303 14.46 -6.63 19.94
N ILE A 304 13.24 -7.02 20.32
CA ILE A 304 12.27 -6.15 20.98
C ILE A 304 12.78 -5.69 22.36
N THR A 305 13.30 -6.60 23.17
CA THR A 305 13.76 -6.28 24.53
C THR A 305 15.02 -5.42 24.52
N THR A 306 15.91 -5.66 23.56
CA THR A 306 17.11 -4.85 23.30
C THR A 306 16.71 -3.43 22.89
N GLU A 307 15.84 -3.29 21.89
CA GLU A 307 15.31 -1.98 21.43
C GLU A 307 14.58 -1.25 22.56
N ALA A 308 13.78 -1.95 23.37
CA ALA A 308 13.06 -1.36 24.49
C ALA A 308 13.97 -0.98 25.69
N GLY A 309 15.22 -1.44 25.72
CA GLY A 309 16.11 -1.27 26.88
C GLY A 309 15.55 -1.89 28.16
N VAL A 310 14.97 -3.10 28.06
CA VAL A 310 14.43 -3.87 29.20
C VAL A 310 15.11 -5.23 29.32
N ALA A 311 15.17 -5.78 30.54
CA ALA A 311 15.63 -7.14 30.72
C ALA A 311 14.66 -8.14 30.07
N HIS A 312 15.18 -9.21 29.48
CA HIS A 312 14.41 -10.25 28.77
C HIS A 312 13.22 -10.80 29.59
N GLY A 313 13.44 -11.07 30.89
CA GLY A 313 12.37 -11.51 31.79
C GLY A 313 11.23 -10.50 32.00
N THR A 314 11.45 -9.22 31.73
CA THR A 314 10.41 -8.17 31.82
C THR A 314 9.36 -8.34 30.73
N PHE A 315 9.75 -8.79 29.54
CA PHE A 315 8.81 -9.04 28.45
C PHE A 315 7.81 -10.15 28.81
N TYR A 316 8.33 -11.28 29.30
CA TYR A 316 7.52 -12.45 29.64
C TYR A 316 6.55 -12.24 30.82
N GLN A 317 6.72 -11.16 31.58
CA GLN A 317 5.72 -10.75 32.57
C GLN A 317 4.41 -10.29 31.93
N TYR A 318 4.46 -9.79 30.69
CA TYR A 318 3.34 -9.17 30.00
C TYR A 318 2.88 -9.95 28.78
N TRP A 319 3.77 -10.58 28.02
CA TRP A 319 3.45 -11.32 26.80
C TRP A 319 4.12 -12.69 26.75
N GLU A 320 3.45 -13.67 26.17
CA GLU A 320 4.01 -15.02 26.05
C GLU A 320 5.05 -15.14 24.95
N ASP A 321 4.82 -14.45 23.83
CA ASP A 321 5.66 -14.49 22.65
C ASP A 321 5.46 -13.22 21.80
N ARG A 322 6.13 -13.17 20.64
CA ARG A 322 6.00 -12.06 19.68
C ARG A 322 4.59 -11.95 19.08
N TYR A 323 3.85 -13.04 18.97
CA TYR A 323 2.48 -13.03 18.43
C TYR A 323 1.49 -12.41 19.44
N ALA A 324 1.72 -12.63 20.73
CA ALA A 324 0.92 -12.06 21.81
C ALA A 324 1.08 -10.53 21.88
N ILE A 325 2.30 -10.01 21.79
CA ILE A 325 2.52 -8.55 21.73
C ILE A 325 2.00 -7.94 20.43
N PHE A 326 2.13 -8.64 19.30
CA PHE A 326 1.52 -8.20 18.05
C PHE A 326 -0.01 -8.16 18.16
N ALA A 327 -0.65 -9.15 18.81
CA ALA A 327 -2.08 -9.13 19.06
C ALA A 327 -2.52 -7.92 19.91
N THR A 328 -1.68 -7.48 20.85
CA THR A 328 -1.90 -6.24 21.61
C THR A 328 -1.87 -5.02 20.70
N LEU A 329 -0.85 -4.90 19.84
CA LEU A 329 -0.73 -3.80 18.88
C LEU A 329 -1.88 -3.78 17.88
N ALA A 330 -2.22 -4.93 17.29
CA ALA A 330 -3.31 -5.09 16.34
C ALA A 330 -4.66 -4.75 16.98
N HIS A 331 -4.93 -5.17 18.22
CA HIS A 331 -6.14 -4.79 18.94
C HIS A 331 -6.24 -3.27 19.13
N GLN A 332 -5.16 -2.63 19.59
CA GLN A 332 -5.14 -1.17 19.76
C GLN A 332 -5.37 -0.45 18.43
N ALA A 333 -4.73 -0.92 17.35
CA ALA A 333 -4.93 -0.36 16.03
C ALA A 333 -6.37 -0.56 15.52
N ALA A 334 -6.98 -1.71 15.78
CA ALA A 334 -8.37 -2.00 15.40
C ALA A 334 -9.36 -1.02 16.06
N VAL A 335 -9.16 -0.73 17.34
CA VAL A 335 -9.97 0.27 18.08
C VAL A 335 -9.86 1.64 17.42
N ASP A 336 -8.62 2.11 17.19
CA ASP A 336 -8.39 3.40 16.54
C ASP A 336 -9.04 3.43 15.14
N ILE A 337 -8.93 2.35 14.37
CA ILE A 337 -9.60 2.25 13.05
C ILE A 337 -11.11 2.34 13.17
N CYS A 338 -11.75 1.55 14.04
CA CYS A 338 -13.21 1.56 14.19
C CYS A 338 -13.73 2.94 14.61
N ILE A 339 -13.07 3.62 15.55
CA ILE A 339 -13.42 4.98 15.96
C ILE A 339 -13.39 5.92 14.75
N HIS A 340 -12.30 5.89 13.99
CA HIS A 340 -12.15 6.78 12.85
C HIS A 340 -13.10 6.45 11.70
N LEU A 341 -13.40 5.18 11.44
CA LEU A 341 -14.41 4.81 10.44
C LEU A 341 -15.80 5.27 10.83
N ASP A 342 -16.16 5.20 12.11
CA ASP A 342 -17.43 5.72 12.60
C ASP A 342 -17.50 7.25 12.53
N ASP A 343 -16.41 7.94 12.82
CA ASP A 343 -16.31 9.40 12.64
C ASP A 343 -16.47 9.81 11.17
N LEU A 344 -15.88 9.05 10.24
CA LEU A 344 -16.07 9.27 8.80
C LEU A 344 -17.55 9.09 8.42
N LEU A 345 -18.21 8.08 8.96
CA LEU A 345 -19.63 7.82 8.72
C LEU A 345 -20.53 8.96 9.22
N ARG A 346 -20.15 9.61 10.32
CA ARG A 346 -20.85 10.76 10.90
C ARG A 346 -20.62 12.08 10.17
N ALA A 347 -19.55 12.21 9.37
CA ALA A 347 -19.25 13.43 8.64
C ALA A 347 -20.44 13.91 7.79
N GLU A 348 -20.78 15.20 7.89
CA GLU A 348 -21.99 15.76 7.27
C GLU A 348 -21.75 16.45 5.93
N ASP A 349 -20.55 17.00 5.75
CA ASP A 349 -20.12 17.77 4.59
C ASP A 349 -18.68 17.44 4.18
N ASP A 350 -18.26 17.96 3.03
CA ASP A 350 -16.91 17.72 2.50
C ASP A 350 -15.83 18.24 3.45
N ALA A 351 -16.08 19.35 4.16
CA ALA A 351 -15.13 19.95 5.10
C ALA A 351 -14.87 19.03 6.32
N ALA A 352 -15.90 18.38 6.84
CA ALA A 352 -15.78 17.39 7.90
C ALA A 352 -14.95 16.18 7.46
N ILE A 353 -15.11 15.72 6.21
CA ILE A 353 -14.29 14.64 5.65
C ILE A 353 -12.83 15.08 5.49
N LEU A 354 -12.57 16.31 5.02
CA LEU A 354 -11.21 16.85 4.92
C LEU A 354 -10.53 16.93 6.30
N ALA A 355 -11.25 17.42 7.32
CA ALA A 355 -10.74 17.44 8.69
C ALA A 355 -10.55 16.02 9.26
N TRP A 356 -11.36 15.05 8.83
CA TRP A 356 -11.19 13.65 9.18
C TRP A 356 -9.91 13.06 8.56
N ILE A 357 -9.60 13.38 7.30
CA ILE A 357 -8.36 12.95 6.63
C ILE A 357 -7.15 13.37 7.45
N ASP A 358 -7.12 14.61 7.94
CA ASP A 358 -6.02 15.12 8.75
C ASP A 358 -5.79 14.30 10.01
N ARG A 359 -6.86 13.98 10.75
CA ARG A 359 -6.80 13.14 11.96
C ARG A 359 -6.42 11.69 11.64
N TRP A 360 -6.90 11.16 10.52
CA TRP A 360 -6.57 9.81 10.06
C TRP A 360 -5.09 9.65 9.70
N LEU A 361 -4.49 10.65 9.04
CA LEU A 361 -3.05 10.67 8.79
C LEU A 361 -2.22 10.65 10.09
N ASP A 362 -2.71 11.26 11.16
CA ASP A 362 -2.08 11.18 12.48
C ASP A 362 -2.17 9.79 13.13
N VAL A 363 -3.23 9.02 12.84
CA VAL A 363 -3.34 7.61 13.23
C VAL A 363 -2.35 6.76 12.45
N LEU A 364 -2.27 6.93 11.13
CA LEU A 364 -1.33 6.17 10.28
C LEU A 364 0.13 6.42 10.69
N ARG A 365 0.48 7.65 11.06
CA ARG A 365 1.82 7.96 11.58
C ARG A 365 2.17 7.15 12.84
N GLN A 366 1.17 6.80 13.66
CA GLN A 366 1.37 6.07 14.92
C GLN A 366 1.22 4.55 14.76
N ARG A 367 0.29 4.11 13.91
CA ARG A 367 -0.13 2.71 13.79
C ARG A 367 0.29 2.06 12.47
N GLY A 368 0.78 2.83 11.51
CA GLY A 368 1.11 2.40 10.15
C GLY A 368 1.90 1.10 10.06
N PRO A 369 3.00 0.93 10.82
CA PRO A 369 3.77 -0.31 10.77
C PRO A 369 2.98 -1.53 11.24
N THR A 370 2.18 -1.39 12.30
CA THR A 370 1.27 -2.45 12.76
C THR A 370 0.22 -2.77 11.69
N LEU A 371 -0.39 -1.75 11.07
CA LEU A 371 -1.39 -1.94 10.02
C LEU A 371 -0.81 -2.63 8.79
N HIS A 372 0.39 -2.25 8.41
CA HIS A 372 1.09 -2.84 7.27
C HIS A 372 1.42 -4.31 7.53
N VAL A 373 2.01 -4.65 8.68
CA VAL A 373 2.32 -6.05 9.02
C VAL A 373 1.03 -6.86 9.10
N TRP A 374 -0.02 -6.29 9.67
CA TRP A 374 -1.34 -6.92 9.71
C TRP A 374 -1.91 -7.14 8.29
N THR A 375 -1.67 -6.21 7.37
CA THR A 375 -2.11 -6.26 5.97
C THR A 375 -1.13 -6.97 5.05
N THR A 376 0.03 -7.48 5.50
CA THR A 376 0.97 -8.21 4.64
C THR A 376 1.24 -9.63 5.10
N GLU A 377 1.18 -9.91 6.39
CA GLU A 377 1.55 -11.22 6.92
C GLU A 377 0.34 -12.11 7.22
N VAL A 378 0.46 -13.39 6.87
CA VAL A 378 -0.53 -14.41 7.26
C VAL A 378 -0.23 -14.86 8.69
N LEU A 379 -1.03 -14.37 9.63
CA LEU A 379 -0.81 -14.60 11.05
C LEU A 379 -1.43 -15.93 11.51
N PRO A 380 -0.68 -16.83 12.17
CA PRO A 380 -1.20 -18.12 12.61
C PRO A 380 -2.13 -18.02 13.84
N SER A 381 -2.17 -16.87 14.53
CA SER A 381 -2.88 -16.74 15.79
C SER A 381 -4.40 -16.57 15.59
N THR A 382 -5.18 -17.47 16.18
CA THR A 382 -6.65 -17.45 16.12
C THR A 382 -7.26 -16.11 16.58
N PRO A 383 -6.77 -15.44 17.65
CA PRO A 383 -7.32 -14.16 18.08
C PRO A 383 -7.20 -13.05 17.03
N VAL A 384 -6.04 -12.91 16.38
CA VAL A 384 -5.84 -11.87 15.37
C VAL A 384 -6.62 -12.18 14.10
N GLN A 385 -6.70 -13.45 13.68
CA GLN A 385 -7.56 -13.84 12.55
C GLN A 385 -9.04 -13.53 12.79
N ARG A 386 -9.55 -13.72 14.02
CA ARG A 386 -10.92 -13.31 14.37
C ARG A 386 -11.08 -11.80 14.29
N LEU A 387 -10.12 -11.05 14.86
CA LEU A 387 -10.12 -9.59 14.81
C LEU A 387 -10.12 -9.08 13.36
N SER A 388 -9.29 -9.65 12.47
CA SER A 388 -9.27 -9.32 11.04
C SER A 388 -10.65 -9.50 10.39
N ARG A 389 -11.31 -10.63 10.64
CA ARG A 389 -12.64 -10.92 10.07
C ARG A 389 -13.69 -9.92 10.55
N GLN A 390 -13.67 -9.56 11.83
CA GLN A 390 -14.63 -8.59 12.36
C GLN A 390 -14.36 -7.18 11.87
N LEU A 391 -13.09 -6.75 11.83
CA LEU A 391 -12.71 -5.44 11.28
C LEU A 391 -13.10 -5.32 9.80
N ARG A 392 -12.90 -6.38 9.02
CA ARG A 392 -13.36 -6.47 7.62
C ARG A 392 -14.88 -6.27 7.53
N GLY A 393 -15.65 -6.97 8.36
CA GLY A 393 -17.11 -6.80 8.42
C GLY A 393 -17.55 -5.39 8.80
N HIS A 394 -16.87 -4.75 9.76
CA HIS A 394 -17.12 -3.35 10.13
C HIS A 394 -16.85 -2.40 8.96
N LEU A 395 -15.71 -2.59 8.28
CA LEU A 395 -15.34 -1.78 7.12
C LEU A 395 -16.31 -1.97 5.95
N ASP A 396 -16.81 -3.20 5.71
CA ASP A 396 -17.84 -3.48 4.71
C ASP A 396 -19.14 -2.71 5.03
N ALA A 397 -19.58 -2.76 6.29
CA ALA A 397 -20.77 -2.06 6.75
C ALA A 397 -20.63 -0.53 6.62
N VAL A 398 -19.50 0.03 7.04
CA VAL A 398 -19.22 1.47 6.92
C VAL A 398 -19.18 1.89 5.45
N THR A 399 -18.51 1.12 4.59
CA THR A 399 -18.39 1.45 3.16
C THR A 399 -19.76 1.45 2.48
N ALA A 400 -20.59 0.42 2.73
CA ALA A 400 -21.92 0.34 2.16
C ALA A 400 -22.79 1.55 2.55
N ARG A 401 -22.71 1.99 3.81
CA ARG A 401 -23.46 3.15 4.30
C ARG A 401 -22.92 4.49 3.77
N LEU A 402 -21.60 4.62 3.64
CA LEU A 402 -20.99 5.79 2.99
C LEU A 402 -21.45 5.91 1.55
N LEU A 403 -21.43 4.82 0.79
CA LEU A 403 -21.90 4.80 -0.60
C LEU A 403 -23.40 5.14 -0.69
N ALA A 404 -24.24 4.56 0.16
CA ALA A 404 -25.67 4.87 0.19
C ALA A 404 -25.95 6.36 0.50
N ARG A 405 -25.16 6.98 1.39
CA ARG A 405 -25.33 8.38 1.81
C ARG A 405 -24.78 9.39 0.81
N TRP A 406 -23.62 9.11 0.23
CA TRP A 406 -22.86 10.09 -0.56
C TRP A 406 -22.95 9.84 -2.06
N ALA A 407 -23.07 8.57 -2.46
CA ALA A 407 -23.01 8.15 -3.84
C ALA A 407 -24.10 7.13 -4.22
N PRO A 408 -25.40 7.37 -3.91
CA PRO A 408 -26.46 6.36 -4.11
C PRO A 408 -26.65 5.96 -5.57
N GLU A 409 -26.28 6.84 -6.51
CA GLU A 409 -26.37 6.61 -7.95
C GLU A 409 -25.21 5.73 -8.47
N ARG A 410 -24.16 5.50 -7.67
CA ARG A 410 -23.00 4.69 -8.09
C ARG A 410 -23.29 3.22 -7.83
N SER A 411 -23.37 2.45 -8.90
CA SER A 411 -23.40 0.98 -8.84
C SER A 411 -21.97 0.44 -8.68
N LEU A 412 -21.53 0.29 -7.43
CA LEU A 412 -20.24 -0.33 -7.06
C LEU A 412 -20.49 -1.65 -6.32
N ASP A 413 -19.62 -2.63 -6.54
CA ASP A 413 -19.60 -3.83 -5.70
C ASP A 413 -19.16 -3.43 -4.28
N PRO A 414 -19.97 -3.66 -3.23
CA PRO A 414 -19.66 -3.17 -1.88
C PRO A 414 -18.36 -3.75 -1.33
N SER A 415 -18.07 -5.02 -1.57
CA SER A 415 -16.86 -5.69 -1.10
C SER A 415 -15.62 -5.14 -1.78
N ALA A 416 -15.67 -4.91 -3.11
CA ALA A 416 -14.61 -4.27 -3.86
C ALA A 416 -14.39 -2.82 -3.41
N ALA A 417 -15.46 -2.05 -3.21
CA ALA A 417 -15.37 -0.68 -2.69
C ALA A 417 -14.73 -0.63 -1.31
N ALA A 418 -15.01 -1.61 -0.47
CA ALA A 418 -14.48 -1.66 0.89
C ALA A 418 -13.02 -2.15 0.93
N VAL A 419 -12.56 -2.91 -0.08
CA VAL A 419 -11.13 -3.16 -0.33
C VAL A 419 -10.44 -1.88 -0.81
N VAL A 420 -11.02 -1.19 -1.79
CA VAL A 420 -10.44 0.03 -2.35
C VAL A 420 -10.38 1.15 -1.33
N LEU A 421 -11.41 1.29 -0.47
CA LEU A 421 -11.38 2.22 0.64
C LEU A 421 -10.20 1.93 1.58
N TRP A 422 -9.98 0.66 1.96
CA TRP A 422 -8.83 0.28 2.79
C TRP A 422 -7.50 0.61 2.11
N VAL A 423 -7.34 0.27 0.85
CA VAL A 423 -6.11 0.57 0.10
C VAL A 423 -5.89 2.08 0.01
N LEU A 424 -6.95 2.83 -0.25
CA LEU A 424 -6.91 4.29 -0.36
C LEU A 424 -6.53 4.96 0.96
N ILE A 425 -7.12 4.54 2.09
CA ILE A 425 -6.89 5.22 3.37
C ILE A 425 -5.76 4.58 4.18
N GLY A 426 -5.44 3.30 3.99
CA GLY A 426 -4.41 2.60 4.76
C GLY A 426 -3.09 2.53 4.03
N GLU A 427 -3.05 1.71 2.98
CA GLU A 427 -1.81 1.32 2.32
C GLU A 427 -1.17 2.45 1.51
N PHE A 428 -1.95 3.15 0.66
CA PHE A 428 -1.42 4.28 -0.13
C PHE A 428 -0.71 5.35 0.73
N PRO A 429 -1.37 5.98 1.71
CA PRO A 429 -0.74 7.05 2.50
C PRO A 429 0.42 6.55 3.36
N TYR A 430 0.34 5.32 3.89
CA TYR A 430 1.45 4.75 4.66
C TYR A 430 2.69 4.54 3.77
N HIS A 431 2.52 3.98 2.57
CA HIS A 431 3.64 3.68 1.70
C HIS A 431 4.24 4.91 1.03
N ALA A 432 3.41 5.84 0.56
CA ALA A 432 3.88 7.00 -0.19
C ALA A 432 4.49 8.10 0.69
N TRP A 433 4.11 8.17 1.99
CA TRP A 433 4.57 9.22 2.92
C TRP A 433 5.37 8.72 4.13
N GLN A 434 5.03 7.59 4.75
CA GLN A 434 5.72 7.14 5.97
C GLN A 434 6.86 6.18 5.65
N ARG A 435 6.57 5.09 4.94
CA ARG A 435 7.53 4.00 4.74
C ARG A 435 8.57 4.31 3.68
N HIS A 436 8.14 4.83 2.52
CA HIS A 436 9.01 5.25 1.44
C HIS A 436 8.57 6.65 0.99
N PRO A 437 9.04 7.70 1.69
CA PRO A 437 8.55 9.07 1.50
C PRO A 437 8.94 9.62 0.11
N VAL A 438 8.16 9.26 -0.90
CA VAL A 438 8.21 9.82 -2.26
C VAL A 438 7.24 11.01 -2.41
N LEU A 439 6.31 11.13 -1.45
CA LEU A 439 5.35 12.21 -1.26
C LEU A 439 5.46 12.78 0.15
N ASP A 440 5.16 14.07 0.32
CA ASP A 440 4.97 14.66 1.63
C ASP A 440 3.52 14.46 2.16
N ARG A 441 3.27 14.91 3.39
CA ARG A 441 1.94 14.79 4.00
C ARG A 441 0.88 15.55 3.21
N ASP A 442 1.21 16.71 2.67
CA ASP A 442 0.26 17.58 1.99
C ASP A 442 -0.11 17.02 0.61
N ASP A 443 0.85 16.45 -0.11
CA ASP A 443 0.62 15.67 -1.32
C ASP A 443 -0.36 14.53 -1.07
N VAL A 444 -0.09 13.70 -0.06
CA VAL A 444 -0.97 12.58 0.31
C VAL A 444 -2.35 13.08 0.72
N ARG A 445 -2.44 14.13 1.54
CA ARG A 445 -3.70 14.74 1.96
C ARG A 445 -4.52 15.21 0.75
N ARG A 446 -3.89 15.89 -0.21
CA ARG A 446 -4.55 16.35 -1.45
C ARG A 446 -5.01 15.18 -2.32
N SER A 447 -4.21 14.12 -2.45
CA SER A 447 -4.61 12.91 -3.17
C SER A 447 -5.80 12.21 -2.51
N LEU A 448 -5.78 12.08 -1.18
CA LEU A 448 -6.91 11.52 -0.42
C LEU A 448 -8.16 12.38 -0.60
N ALA A 449 -8.06 13.70 -0.53
CA ALA A 449 -9.19 14.59 -0.79
C ALA A 449 -9.76 14.39 -2.21
N LEU A 450 -8.89 14.36 -3.22
CA LEU A 450 -9.30 14.12 -4.61
C LEU A 450 -10.00 12.77 -4.78
N LEU A 451 -9.39 11.69 -4.31
CA LEU A 451 -9.84 10.31 -4.56
C LEU A 451 -10.99 9.88 -3.63
N LEU A 452 -10.97 10.25 -2.36
CA LEU A 452 -12.03 9.92 -1.40
C LEU A 452 -13.25 10.82 -1.60
N VAL A 453 -13.06 12.14 -1.57
CA VAL A 453 -14.17 13.10 -1.66
C VAL A 453 -14.59 13.26 -3.12
N GLY A 454 -13.68 13.59 -4.04
CA GLY A 454 -14.01 13.74 -5.46
C GLY A 454 -14.40 12.43 -6.14
N GLY A 455 -13.74 11.33 -5.79
CA GLY A 455 -13.91 10.02 -6.42
C GLY A 455 -14.99 9.15 -5.78
N LEU A 456 -14.69 8.53 -4.63
CA LEU A 456 -15.53 7.52 -4.00
C LEU A 456 -16.88 8.07 -3.52
N LEU A 457 -16.84 9.20 -2.79
CA LEU A 457 -18.03 9.81 -2.19
C LEU A 457 -18.72 10.76 -3.17
N GLY A 458 -17.96 11.43 -4.05
CA GLY A 458 -18.48 12.45 -4.96
C GLY A 458 -18.61 13.80 -4.24
N ALA A 459 -17.78 14.76 -4.62
CA ALA A 459 -17.72 16.05 -3.95
C ALA A 459 -19.03 16.83 -4.12
N ARG A 460 -19.54 17.40 -3.04
CA ARG A 460 -20.73 18.27 -3.04
C ARG A 460 -20.37 19.74 -3.25
N THR A 461 -19.13 20.09 -2.94
CA THR A 461 -18.53 21.41 -3.12
C THR A 461 -17.23 21.28 -3.92
N PRO A 462 -16.83 22.30 -4.68
CA PRO A 462 -15.53 22.30 -5.33
C PRO A 462 -14.43 22.11 -4.29
N LEU A 463 -13.53 21.15 -4.53
CA LEU A 463 -12.39 20.94 -3.65
C LEU A 463 -11.51 22.21 -3.60
N PRO A 464 -10.94 22.57 -2.44
CA PRO A 464 -10.12 23.75 -2.32
C PRO A 464 -8.94 23.68 -3.30
N THR A 465 -8.88 24.64 -4.21
CA THR A 465 -7.75 24.83 -5.13
C THR A 465 -6.64 25.50 -4.33
N GLY A 466 -5.72 24.70 -3.78
CA GLY A 466 -4.59 25.21 -2.99
C GLY A 466 -3.74 26.20 -3.77
N GLY A 467 -3.83 27.49 -3.42
CA GLY A 467 -2.75 28.45 -3.59
C GLY A 467 -1.90 28.49 -2.32
N PRO A 468 -0.60 28.86 -2.39
CA PRO A 468 0.22 29.02 -1.19
C PRO A 468 -0.40 30.08 -0.26
N PRO A 469 -0.37 29.89 1.07
CA PRO A 469 -0.74 30.95 2.00
C PRO A 469 0.22 32.14 1.77
N HIS A 470 -0.35 33.32 1.58
CA HIS A 470 0.39 34.58 1.47
C HIS A 470 1.15 34.91 2.76
#